data_AF-A0A1I6MMD9-F1
#
_entry.id   AF-A0A1I6MMD9-F1
#
_cell.length_a   1.000
_cell.length_b   1.000
_cell.length_c   1.000
_cell.angle_alpha   90.00
_cell.angle_beta   90.00
_cell.angle_gamma   90.00
#
_symmetry.space_group_name_H-M   'P 1'
#
loop_
_entity.id
_entity.type
_entity.pdbx_description
1 polymer ?
#
loop_
_entity_poly.entity_id
_entity_poly.type
_entity_poly.pdbx_seq_one_letter_code
_entity_poly.pdbx_strand_id
1 'polypeptide(L)' 'MEGIWVTVVVLGLLALALTQLTAALLCFSLSPGKGLASLVVPGYLFVGIKQHQYYRPVIGLWIAGLIAITVGTIALT' A
#
# COMPACT_ATOMS: atom_id res chain seq x y z
N MET A 1 6.53 -7.25 -25.32
CA MET A 1 6.05 -7.84 -24.05
C MET A 1 6.46 -7.00 -22.84
N GLU A 2 7.61 -6.33 -22.88
CA GLU A 2 8.10 -5.42 -21.83
C GLU A 2 7.08 -4.35 -21.38
N GLY A 3 6.36 -3.71 -22.32
CA GLY A 3 5.36 -2.68 -21.99
C GLY A 3 4.22 -3.14 -21.08
N ILE A 4 3.85 -4.42 -21.13
CA ILE A 4 2.84 -5.01 -20.24
C ILE A 4 3.38 -5.05 -18.81
N TRP A 5 4.61 -5.51 -18.63
CA TRP A 5 5.25 -5.62 -17.32
C TRP A 5 5.54 -4.25 -16.69
N VAL A 6 5.94 -3.27 -17.50
CA VAL A 6 6.05 -1.86 -17.05
C VAL A 6 4.71 -1.37 -16.51
N THR A 7 3.61 -1.67 -17.22
CA THR A 7 2.27 -1.28 -16.78
C THR A 7 1.88 -1.97 -15.47
N VAL A 8 2.21 -3.25 -15.29
CA VAL A 8 1.98 -3.98 -14.03
C VAL A 8 2.74 -3.33 -12.87
N VAL A 9 4.00 -2.95 -13.06
CA VAL A 9 4.81 -2.27 -12.03
C VAL A 9 4.19 -0.90 -11.69
N VAL A 10 3.81 -0.11 -12.69
CA VAL A 10 3.20 1.22 -12.49
C VAL A 10 1.87 1.11 -11.75
N LEU A 11 1.02 0.15 -12.11
CA LEU A 11 -0.24 -0.10 -11.42
C LEU A 11 -0.01 -0.57 -9.98
N GLY A 12 1.00 -1.42 -9.74
CA GLY A 12 1.38 -1.83 -8.39
C GLY A 12 1.84 -0.66 -7.53
N LEU A 13 2.65 0.25 -8.09
CA LEU A 13 3.09 1.48 -7.42
C LEU A 13 1.90 2.40 -7.10
N LEU A 14 0.99 2.59 -8.04
CA LEU A 14 -0.24 3.36 -7.82
C LEU A 14 -1.10 2.74 -6.71
N ALA A 15 -1.28 1.42 -6.71
CA ALA A 15 -2.03 0.71 -5.67
C ALA A 15 -1.39 0.91 -4.29
N LEU A 16 -0.07 0.84 -4.18
CA LEU A 16 0.64 1.13 -2.92
C LEU A 16 0.46 2.58 -2.47
N ALA A 17 0.62 3.54 -3.38
CA ALA A 17 0.46 4.96 -3.04
C ALA A 17 -0.96 5.26 -2.55
N LEU A 18 -1.99 4.75 -3.24
CA LEU A 18 -3.38 4.96 -2.89
C LEU A 18 -3.75 4.29 -1.57
N THR A 19 -3.28 3.07 -1.33
CA THR A 19 -3.56 2.35 -0.08
C THR A 19 -2.87 2.99 1.12
N GLN A 20 -1.63 3.46 0.94
CA GLN A 20 -0.90 4.18 1.98
C GLN A 20 -1.58 5.52 2.30
N LEU A 21 -2.01 6.27 1.28
CA LEU A 21 -2.76 7.51 1.47
C LEU A 21 -4.10 7.26 2.18
N THR A 22 -4.84 6.23 1.75
CA THR A 22 -6.13 5.87 2.37
C THR A 22 -5.94 5.47 3.83
N ALA A 23 -4.93 4.66 4.14
CA ALA A 23 -4.63 4.30 5.52
C ALA A 23 -4.19 5.50 6.36
N ALA A 24 -3.41 6.41 5.80
CA ALA A 24 -3.02 7.63 6.48
C ALA A 24 -4.22 8.52 6.82
N LEU A 25 -5.14 8.71 5.87
CA LEU A 25 -6.38 9.47 6.10
C LEU A 25 -7.24 8.83 7.21
N LEU A 26 -7.36 7.51 7.20
CA LEU A 26 -8.08 6.76 8.24
C LEU A 26 -7.37 6.82 9.59
N CYS A 27 -6.04 6.83 9.63
CA CYS A 27 -5.30 6.98 10.89
C CYS A 27 -5.36 8.42 11.39
N PHE A 28 -5.39 9.41 10.50
CA PHE A 28 -5.42 10.83 10.84
C PHE A 28 -6.69 11.22 11.61
N SER A 29 -7.83 10.57 11.29
CA SER A 29 -9.09 10.79 12.01
C SER A 29 -9.07 10.26 13.45
N LEU A 30 -8.20 9.30 13.76
CA LEU A 30 -7.99 8.75 15.11
C LEU A 30 -6.87 9.47 15.86
N SER A 31 -5.76 9.75 15.16
CA SER A 31 -4.55 10.33 15.72
C SER A 31 -3.71 10.97 14.60
N PRO A 32 -3.60 12.31 14.56
CA PRO A 32 -2.86 13.02 13.51
C PRO A 32 -1.40 12.57 13.40
N GLY A 33 -0.74 12.35 14.54
CA GLY A 33 0.66 11.91 14.59
C GLY A 33 0.86 10.50 14.02
N LYS A 34 -0.05 9.57 14.31
CA LYS A 34 0.00 8.21 13.73
C LYS A 34 -0.35 8.22 12.24
N GLY A 35 -1.25 9.11 11.82
CA GLY A 35 -1.56 9.35 10.40
C GLY A 35 -0.33 9.76 9.61
N LEU A 36 0.43 10.76 10.07
CA LEU A 36 1.68 11.17 9.42
C LEU A 36 2.74 10.07 9.45
N ALA A 37 2.90 9.36 10.57
CA ALA A 37 3.84 8.25 10.68
C ALA A 37 3.53 7.12 9.67
N SER A 38 2.25 6.88 9.38
CA SER A 38 1.81 5.83 8.44
C SER A 38 2.09 6.14 6.97
N LEU A 39 2.27 7.42 6.60
CA LEU A 39 2.71 7.80 5.25
C LEU A 39 4.16 7.40 5.01
N VAL A 40 5.00 7.56 6.04
CA VAL A 40 6.45 7.34 5.97
C VAL A 40 6.81 5.88 6.24
N VAL A 41 6.10 5.23 7.17
CA VAL A 41 6.40 3.87 7.60
C VAL A 41 5.23 2.95 7.21
N PRO A 42 5.35 2.16 6.13
CA PRO A 42 4.28 1.26 5.69
C PRO A 42 3.88 0.25 6.77
N GLY A 43 4.82 -0.11 7.67
CA GLY A 43 4.56 -0.99 8.81
C GLY A 43 3.46 -0.51 9.75
N TYR A 44 3.12 0.79 9.76
CA TYR A 44 2.05 1.33 10.58
C TYR A 44 0.65 0.90 10.13
N LEU A 45 0.47 0.52 8.86
CA LEU A 45 -0.77 -0.09 8.37
C LEU A 45 -1.15 -1.32 9.23
N PHE A 46 -0.17 -2.16 9.59
CA PHE A 46 -0.39 -3.35 10.40
C PHE A 46 -0.84 -3.03 11.83
N VAL A 47 -0.42 -1.89 12.37
CA VAL A 47 -0.91 -1.39 13.66
C VAL A 47 -2.38 -1.01 13.55
N GLY A 48 -2.77 -0.38 12.44
CA GLY A 48 -4.17 -0.07 12.10
C GLY A 48 -5.06 -1.32 12.06
N ILE A 49 -4.60 -2.42 11.44
CA ILE A 49 -5.33 -3.70 11.43
C ILE A 49 -5.57 -4.27 12.83
N LYS A 50 -4.56 -4.20 13.69
CA LYS A 50 -4.71 -4.71 15.06
C LYS A 50 -5.78 -3.95 15.84
N GLN A 51 -5.98 -2.67 15.51
CA GLN A 51 -6.92 -1.80 16.22
C GLN A 51 -8.31 -1.83 15.57
N HIS A 52 -8.41 -1.93 14.25
CA HIS A 52 -9.70 -1.89 13.54
C HIS A 52 -9.73 -2.82 12.31
N GLN A 53 -10.78 -3.66 12.25
CA GLN A 53 -11.04 -4.60 11.15
C GLN A 53 -11.19 -3.91 9.78
N TYR A 54 -11.56 -2.61 9.77
CA TYR A 54 -11.73 -1.81 8.56
C TYR A 54 -10.44 -1.62 7.74
N TYR A 55 -9.26 -1.79 8.34
CA TYR A 55 -7.98 -1.71 7.61
C TYR A 55 -7.63 -2.96 6.81
N ARG A 56 -8.34 -4.08 7.02
CA ARG A 56 -8.10 -5.35 6.31
C ARG A 56 -8.09 -5.24 4.78
N PRO A 57 -9.11 -4.65 4.12
CA PRO A 57 -9.10 -4.50 2.67
C PRO A 57 -7.95 -3.61 2.17
N VAL A 58 -7.60 -2.56 2.92
CA VAL A 58 -6.51 -1.63 2.56
C VAL A 58 -5.15 -2.35 2.56
N ILE A 59 -4.88 -3.20 3.56
CA ILE A 59 -3.67 -4.03 3.57
C ILE A 59 -3.69 -5.09 2.48
N GLY A 60 -4.83 -5.73 2.22
CA GLY A 60 -4.93 -6.72 1.15
C GLY A 60 -4.52 -6.13 -0.21
N LEU A 61 -5.01 -4.92 -0.49
CA LEU A 61 -4.68 -4.19 -1.71
C LEU A 61 -3.21 -3.69 -1.70
N TRP A 62 -2.68 -3.30 -0.53
CA TRP A 62 -1.28 -2.93 -0.36
C TRP A 62 -0.34 -4.12 -0.65
N ILE A 63 -0.63 -5.31 -0.09
CA ILE A 63 0.13 -6.53 -0.36
C ILE A 63 0.04 -6.92 -1.84
N ALA A 64 -1.15 -6.82 -2.45
CA ALA A 64 -1.32 -7.08 -3.88
C ALA A 64 -0.48 -6.14 -4.75
N GLY A 65 -0.40 -4.85 -4.39
CA GLY A 65 0.47 -3.87 -5.05
C GLY A 65 1.96 -4.23 -4.94
N LEU A 66 2.40 -4.67 -3.76
CA LEU A 66 3.76 -5.19 -3.56
C LEU A 66 4.06 -6.39 -4.44
N ILE A 67 3.16 -7.38 -4.47
CA ILE A 67 3.31 -8.58 -5.31
C ILE A 67 3.40 -8.19 -6.79
N ALA A 68 2.54 -7.28 -7.25
CA ALA A 68 2.54 -6.80 -8.63
C ALA A 68 3.89 -6.15 -9.00
N ILE A 69 4.44 -5.32 -8.12
CA ILE A 69 5.78 -4.73 -8.35
C ILE A 69 6.84 -5.82 -8.37
N THR A 70 6.87 -6.72 -7.39
CA THR A 70 7.89 -7.77 -7.32
C THR A 70 7.86 -8.66 -8.57
N VAL A 71 6.68 -9.15 -8.98
CA VAL A 71 6.53 -9.98 -10.18
C VAL A 71 6.88 -9.18 -11.43
N GLY A 72 6.40 -7.95 -11.54
CA GLY A 72 6.69 -7.08 -12.69
C GLY A 72 8.17 -6.76 -12.84
N THR A 73 8.88 -6.51 -11.73
CA THR A 73 10.33 -6.26 -11.75
C THR A 73 11.11 -7.51 -12.12
N ILE A 74 10.77 -8.67 -11.54
CA ILE A 74 11.41 -9.96 -11.90
C ILE A 74 11.21 -10.26 -13.39
N ALA A 75 10.03 -9.97 -13.95
CA ALA A 75 9.75 -10.20 -15.36
C ALA A 75 10.44 -9.21 -16.32
N LEU A 76 10.94 -8.08 -15.79
CA LEU A 76 11.70 -7.06 -16.54
C LEU A 76 13.21 -7.23 -16.41
N THR A 77 13.69 -8.13 -15.53
CA THR A 77 15.12 -8.46 -15.36
C THR A 77 15.50 -9.67 -16.18
#